data_AF-A0A1E3W7B5-F1
#
_entry.id   AF-A0A1E3W7B5-F1
#
_cell.length_a   1.000
_cell.length_b   1.000
_cell.length_c   1.000
_cell.angle_alpha   90.00
_cell.angle_beta   90.00
_cell.angle_gamma   90.00
#
_symmetry.space_group_name_H-M   'P 1'
#
loop_
_entity.id
_entity.type
_entity.pdbx_description
1 polymer ?
#
loop_
_entity_poly.entity_id
_entity_poly.type
_entity_poly.pdbx_seq_one_letter_code
_entity_poly.pdbx_strand_id
1 'polypeptide(L)'
;MKALAALGVSAILGLGLCSVFTASAVLAQSQHRSLLRVGANEPPRQIKLGLNKSMIVELPRPVRDVIVSNPDQIDAVMQSSTRAYLIGKKSGEANILFVDATEIKSPPSR
;
A
#
# COMPACT_ATOMS: atom_id res chain seq x y z
N MET A 1 -15.38 51.21 -58.90
CA MET A 1 -15.91 50.08 -59.69
C MET A 1 -14.78 49.07 -59.90
N LYS A 2 -14.92 47.86 -59.31
CA LYS A 2 -14.29 46.55 -59.60
C LYS A 2 -12.87 46.47 -60.21
N ALA A 3 -11.96 45.78 -59.49
CA ALA A 3 -11.10 44.64 -59.91
C ALA A 3 -9.96 44.51 -58.86
N LEU A 4 -9.88 43.48 -58.01
CA LEU A 4 -9.58 42.05 -58.22
C LEU A 4 -8.16 41.77 -58.73
N ALA A 5 -7.26 41.32 -57.84
CA ALA A 5 -6.25 40.26 -58.00
C ALA A 5 -5.00 40.53 -57.13
N ALA A 6 -4.64 39.58 -56.27
CA ALA A 6 -3.31 38.96 -56.26
C ALA A 6 -3.21 37.95 -55.10
N LEU A 7 -2.99 36.69 -55.48
CA LEU A 7 -2.49 35.63 -54.63
C LEU A 7 -1.15 36.04 -53.98
N GLY A 8 -0.97 35.62 -52.74
CA GLY A 8 0.32 35.62 -52.06
C GLY A 8 0.25 34.70 -50.85
N VAL A 9 0.19 33.38 -51.08
CA VAL A 9 0.34 32.37 -50.04
C VAL A 9 1.75 32.49 -49.49
N SER A 10 1.90 33.15 -48.35
CA SER A 10 3.15 33.21 -47.62
C SER A 10 3.21 32.03 -46.65
N ALA A 11 4.23 31.19 -46.82
CA ALA A 11 4.53 30.04 -46.01
C ALA A 11 4.70 30.44 -44.54
N ILE A 12 3.74 30.04 -43.70
CA ILE A 12 3.86 30.18 -42.25
C ILE A 12 4.65 28.97 -41.74
N LEU A 13 5.93 29.25 -41.46
CA LEU A 13 6.80 28.51 -40.56
C LEU A 13 6.07 28.23 -39.25
N GLY A 14 6.02 26.96 -38.83
CA GLY A 14 5.55 26.60 -37.50
C GLY A 14 5.04 25.18 -37.43
N LEU A 15 5.93 24.19 -37.54
CA LEU A 15 5.68 22.86 -36.97
C LEU A 15 5.64 23.02 -35.44
N GLY A 16 4.50 23.51 -34.95
CA GLY A 16 4.15 23.59 -33.56
C GLY A 16 3.96 22.17 -33.02
N LEU A 17 4.68 21.90 -31.93
CA LEU A 17 4.58 20.72 -31.09
C LEU A 17 3.12 20.28 -30.92
N CYS A 18 2.73 19.18 -31.55
CA CYS A 18 1.52 18.46 -31.19
C CYS A 18 1.86 17.62 -29.94
N SER A 19 1.88 18.28 -28.79
CA SER A 19 1.98 17.63 -27.49
C SER A 19 0.70 16.81 -27.27
N VAL A 20 0.75 15.53 -27.65
CA VAL A 20 -0.30 14.56 -27.37
C VAL A 20 -0.33 14.33 -25.86
N PHE A 21 -1.12 15.14 -25.15
CA PHE A 21 -1.37 14.98 -23.72
C PHE A 21 -2.37 13.83 -23.54
N THR A 22 -1.86 12.60 -23.46
CA THR A 22 -2.66 11.45 -23.04
C THR A 22 -2.81 11.49 -21.52
N ALA A 23 -3.93 12.05 -21.05
CA ALA A 23 -4.34 11.95 -19.66
C ALA A 23 -4.61 10.47 -19.34
N SER A 24 -3.61 9.78 -18.78
CA SER A 24 -3.81 8.45 -18.22
C SER A 24 -4.61 8.60 -16.93
N ALA A 25 -5.92 8.36 -17.00
CA ALA A 25 -6.75 8.17 -15.83
C ALA A 25 -6.31 6.87 -15.14
N VAL A 26 -5.38 6.99 -14.17
CA VAL A 26 -5.05 5.89 -13.26
C VAL A 26 -6.27 5.67 -12.37
N LEU A 27 -7.08 4.66 -12.70
CA LEU A 27 -8.05 4.11 -11.76
C LEU A 27 -7.26 3.57 -10.58
N ALA A 28 -7.29 4.30 -9.46
CA ALA A 28 -6.76 3.85 -8.19
C ALA A 28 -7.60 2.64 -7.73
N GLN A 29 -7.24 1.45 -8.22
CA GLN A 29 -7.77 0.19 -7.74
C GLN A 29 -7.44 0.16 -6.24
N SER A 30 -8.44 0.29 -5.38
CA SER A 30 -8.28 0.07 -3.95
C SER A 30 -7.99 -1.42 -3.75
N GLN A 31 -6.72 -1.79 -3.93
CA GLN A 31 -6.26 -3.16 -3.80
C GLN A 31 -6.23 -3.50 -2.31
N HIS A 32 -7.40 -3.79 -1.74
CA HIS A 32 -7.52 -4.40 -0.44
C HIS A 32 -6.87 -5.78 -0.52
N ARG A 33 -5.55 -5.83 -0.28
CA ARG A 33 -4.77 -7.05 -0.34
C ARG A 33 -5.05 -7.84 0.93
N SER A 34 -5.90 -8.85 0.80
CA SER A 34 -6.36 -9.66 1.93
C SER A 34 -5.28 -10.60 2.49
N LEU A 35 -4.08 -10.62 1.90
CA LEU A 35 -2.95 -11.46 2.32
C LEU A 35 -1.67 -10.63 2.36
N LEU A 36 -1.01 -10.62 3.52
CA LEU A 36 0.32 -10.09 3.72
C LEU A 36 1.28 -11.22 4.11
N ARG A 37 2.29 -11.47 3.28
CA ARG A 37 3.44 -12.31 3.66
C ARG A 37 4.51 -11.43 4.24
N VAL A 38 5.05 -11.81 5.39
CA VAL A 38 6.17 -11.14 6.03
C VAL A 38 7.42 -12.02 5.91
N GLY A 39 8.54 -11.43 5.50
CA GLY A 39 9.84 -12.11 5.48
C GLY A 39 10.56 -12.00 6.83
N ALA A 40 11.48 -12.93 7.13
CA ALA A 40 12.12 -13.02 8.45
C ALA A 40 12.98 -11.80 8.85
N ASN A 41 13.42 -11.00 7.88
CA ASN A 41 14.21 -9.78 8.11
C ASN A 41 13.55 -8.56 7.45
N GLU A 42 12.22 -8.58 7.28
CA GLU A 42 11.52 -7.40 6.75
C GLU A 42 11.36 -6.32 7.82
N PRO A 43 11.50 -5.03 7.46
CA PRO A 43 11.19 -3.94 8.37
C PRO A 43 9.71 -3.95 8.76
N PRO A 44 9.34 -3.30 9.88
CA PRO A 44 7.95 -3.11 10.26
C PRO A 44 7.13 -2.55 9.09
N ARG A 45 6.01 -3.20 8.78
CA ARG A 45 5.17 -2.81 7.65
C ARG A 45 3.95 -2.04 8.13
N GLN A 46 3.83 -0.80 7.70
CA GLN A 46 2.59 -0.06 7.86
C GLN A 46 1.56 -0.55 6.84
N ILE A 47 0.38 -0.89 7.35
CA ILE A 47 -0.75 -1.35 6.54
C ILE A 47 -1.95 -0.43 6.77
N LYS A 48 -2.73 -0.19 5.72
CA LYS A 48 -4.02 0.47 5.83
C LYS A 48 -5.09 -0.60 5.79
N LEU A 49 -5.68 -0.91 6.94
CA LEU A 49 -6.81 -1.84 7.04
C LEU A 49 -8.11 -1.03 7.12
N GLY A 50 -9.03 -1.29 6.19
CA GLY A 50 -10.34 -0.64 6.19
C GLY A 50 -11.18 -1.04 7.41
N LEU A 51 -12.11 -0.16 7.79
CA LEU A 51 -13.14 -0.47 8.79
C LEU A 51 -13.93 -1.72 8.37
N ASN A 52 -14.18 -2.63 9.31
CA ASN A 52 -14.89 -3.89 9.08
C ASN A 52 -14.23 -4.77 8.00
N LYS A 53 -12.92 -4.61 7.78
CA LYS A 53 -12.15 -5.48 6.89
C LYS A 53 -11.21 -6.36 7.69
N SER A 54 -10.93 -7.51 7.11
CA SER A 54 -9.94 -8.44 7.61
C SER A 54 -8.78 -8.59 6.62
N MET A 55 -7.62 -8.94 7.16
CA MET A 55 -6.43 -9.28 6.39
C MET A 55 -5.73 -10.47 7.05
N ILE A 56 -5.20 -11.37 6.23
CA ILE A 56 -4.42 -12.51 6.66
C ILE A 56 -2.96 -12.11 6.65
N VAL A 57 -2.24 -12.42 7.72
CA VAL A 57 -0.79 -12.26 7.81
C VAL A 57 -0.15 -13.65 7.91
N GLU A 58 0.71 -13.96 6.94
CA GLU A 58 1.56 -15.14 6.94
C GLU A 58 2.94 -14.75 7.46
N LEU A 59 3.35 -15.42 8.53
CA LEU A 59 4.58 -15.16 9.25
C LEU A 59 5.63 -16.20 8.85
N PRO A 60 6.91 -15.81 8.77
CA PRO A 60 7.98 -16.67 8.28
C PRO A 60 8.44 -17.70 9.32
N ARG A 61 8.09 -17.50 10.60
CA ARG A 61 8.49 -18.31 11.74
C ARG A 61 7.33 -18.51 12.71
N PRO A 62 7.33 -19.60 13.50
CA PRO A 62 6.29 -19.85 14.48
C PRO A 62 6.33 -18.83 15.62
N VAL A 63 5.23 -18.10 15.80
CA VAL A 63 5.02 -17.12 16.86
C VAL A 63 4.49 -17.80 18.10
N ARG A 64 4.83 -17.26 19.28
CA ARG A 64 4.31 -17.68 20.59
C ARG A 64 3.37 -16.65 21.15
N ASP A 65 3.80 -15.39 21.16
CA ASP A 65 3.05 -14.31 21.77
C ASP A 65 2.67 -13.25 20.72
N VAL A 66 1.48 -12.66 20.90
CA VAL A 66 0.99 -11.56 20.08
C VAL A 66 0.60 -10.42 21.00
N ILE A 67 1.15 -9.25 20.72
CA ILE A 67 0.91 -8.04 21.50
C ILE A 67 0.18 -7.06 20.60
N VAL A 68 -0.99 -6.61 21.04
CA VAL A 68 -1.80 -5.62 20.34
C VAL A 68 -1.80 -4.34 21.16
N SER A 69 -1.33 -3.23 20.59
CA SER A 69 -1.24 -1.95 21.31
C SER A 69 -2.61 -1.37 21.65
N ASN A 70 -3.62 -1.57 20.81
CA ASN A 70 -4.99 -1.10 21.05
C ASN A 70 -6.05 -2.08 20.50
N PRO A 71 -6.61 -2.97 21.35
CA PRO A 71 -7.61 -3.97 20.94
C PRO A 71 -9.00 -3.41 20.61
N ASP A 72 -9.26 -2.14 20.92
CA ASP A 72 -10.53 -1.49 20.56
C ASP A 72 -10.56 -1.10 19.07
N GLN A 73 -9.39 -0.84 18.47
CA GLN A 73 -9.25 -0.42 17.08
C GLN A 73 -9.02 -1.60 16.13
N ILE A 74 -8.14 -2.52 16.51
CA ILE A 74 -7.79 -3.71 15.73
C ILE A 74 -7.76 -4.94 16.63
N ASP A 75 -8.16 -6.09 16.09
CA ASP A 75 -8.01 -7.38 16.76
C ASP A 75 -7.13 -8.30 15.93
N ALA A 76 -6.43 -9.22 16.61
CA ALA A 76 -5.50 -10.17 16.01
C ALA A 76 -5.78 -11.57 16.52
N VAL A 77 -6.26 -12.45 15.64
CA VAL A 77 -6.60 -13.83 15.97
C VAL A 77 -5.64 -14.79 15.28
N MET A 78 -4.93 -15.60 16.05
CA MET A 78 -4.03 -16.61 15.51
C MET A 78 -4.82 -17.81 15.00
N GLN A 79 -4.67 -18.14 13.70
CA GLN A 79 -5.21 -19.38 13.13
C GLN A 79 -4.24 -20.54 13.31
N SER A 80 -2.94 -20.27 13.16
CA SER A 80 -1.84 -21.20 13.39
C SER A 80 -0.65 -20.44 13.93
N SER A 81 0.43 -21.13 14.31
CA SER A 81 1.67 -20.47 14.75
C SER A 81 2.30 -19.57 13.69
N THR A 82 1.92 -19.69 12.42
CA THR A 82 2.49 -18.92 11.29
C THR A 82 1.44 -18.11 10.53
N ARG A 83 0.19 -18.08 10.99
CA ARG A 83 -0.90 -17.40 10.29
C ARG A 83 -1.82 -16.69 11.27
N ALA A 84 -1.97 -15.39 11.08
CA ALA A 84 -2.82 -14.52 11.88
C ALA A 84 -3.88 -13.84 11.02
N TYR A 85 -5.06 -13.60 11.60
CA TYR A 85 -6.09 -12.75 11.05
C TYR A 85 -6.09 -11.42 11.78
N LEU A 86 -5.98 -10.33 11.03
CA LEU A 86 -6.15 -8.97 11.53
C LEU A 86 -7.54 -8.47 11.16
N ILE A 87 -8.26 -7.89 12.13
CA ILE A 87 -9.64 -7.45 11.96
C ILE A 87 -9.75 -5.99 12.40
N GLY A 88 -10.04 -5.11 11.45
CA GLY A 88 -10.26 -3.68 11.72
C GLY A 88 -11.66 -3.44 12.27
N LYS A 89 -11.74 -2.98 13.52
CA LYS A 89 -13.01 -2.74 14.23
C LYS A 89 -13.44 -1.27 14.18
N LYS A 90 -12.48 -0.34 14.23
CA LYS A 90 -12.70 1.11 14.25
C LYS A 90 -11.61 1.83 13.46
N SER A 91 -11.83 3.10 13.13
CA SER A 91 -10.82 3.95 12.49
C SER A 91 -9.87 4.52 13.55
N GLY A 92 -8.57 4.28 13.37
CA GLY A 92 -7.53 4.77 14.26
C GLY A 92 -6.20 4.11 13.92
N GLU A 93 -5.24 4.24 14.82
CA GLU A 93 -3.92 3.61 14.71
C GLU A 93 -3.76 2.54 15.80
N ALA A 94 -3.14 1.43 15.43
CA ALA A 94 -2.78 0.36 16.34
C ALA A 94 -1.57 -0.39 15.79
N ASN A 95 -0.75 -0.92 16.69
CA ASN A 95 0.40 -1.75 16.35
C ASN A 95 0.19 -3.18 16.84
N ILE A 96 0.76 -4.11 16.10
CA ILE A 96 0.74 -5.54 16.43
C ILE A 96 2.17 -6.04 16.35
N LEU A 97 2.63 -6.66 17.44
CA LEU A 97 3.95 -7.26 17.53
C LEU A 97 3.79 -8.76 17.69
N PHE A 98 4.49 -9.50 16.84
CA PHE A 98 4.55 -10.95 16.89
C PHE A 98 5.89 -11.36 17.50
N VAL A 99 5.85 -12.09 18.61
CA VAL A 99 7.05 -12.51 19.34
C VAL A 99 7.21 -14.01 19.20
N ASP A 100 8.36 -14.45 18.70
CA ASP A 100 8.70 -15.86 18.61
C ASP A 100 9.40 -16.36 19.89
N ALA A 101 9.43 -17.69 20.07
CA ALA A 101 10.01 -18.31 21.28
C ALA A 101 11.54 -18.11 21.39
N THR A 102 12.19 -17.74 20.30
CA THR A 102 13.63 -17.74 20.11
C THR A 102 14.26 -16.39 20.49
N GLU A 103 13.47 -15.32 20.55
CA GLU A 103 13.94 -13.95 20.82
C GLU A 103 13.84 -13.53 22.30
N ILE A 104 13.92 -14.49 23.23
CA ILE A 104 14.18 -14.20 24.65
C ILE A 104 15.63 -14.65 24.94
N LYS A 105 16.61 -14.05 24.26
CA LYS A 105 18.02 -14.23 24.61
C LYS A 105 18.82 -12.95 24.48
N SER A 106 18.80 -12.21 25.58
CA SER A 106 19.88 -11.37 26.13
C SER A 106 20.30 -10.14 25.32
N PRO A 107 20.52 -8.98 25.99
CA PRO A 107 21.13 -7.82 25.34
C PRO A 107 22.49 -8.20 24.74
N PRO A 108 22.85 -7.69 23.55
CA PRO A 108 24.23 -7.70 23.11
C PRO A 108 25.03 -6.86 24.09
N SER A 109 25.82 -7.53 24.93
CA SER A 109 26.89 -6.91 25.69
C SER A 109 27.98 -6.48 24.71
N ARG A 110 27.87 -5.28 24.15
CA ARG A 110 29.00 -4.53 23.60
C ARG A 110 28.69 -3.05 23.45
#